data_AF-A0A1J0TYU3-F1
#
_entry.id   AF-A0A1J0TYU3-F1
#
_cell.length_a   1.000
_cell.length_b   1.000
_cell.length_c   1.000
_cell.angle_alpha   90.00
_cell.angle_beta   90.00
_cell.angle_gamma   90.00
#
_symmetry.space_group_name_H-M   'P 1'
#
loop_
_entity.id
_entity.type
_entity.pdbx_description
1 polymer ?
#
loop_
_entity_poly.entity_id
_entity_poly.type
_entity_poly.pdbx_seq_one_letter_code
_entity_poly.pdbx_strand_id
1 'polypeptide(L)'
;MPDHTSGQPMIGVSQVSVAVEELAGLLRAVNRLTDSYAVGSDDLGESVRQVQSSTSSLAGRWATEVLERNRISNTEVPAVLELAFGHLLDAPTDGTAEPELTERLYRRWLSGRVAGLTEEQTAAFTQRLRRRANHTG
;
A
#
# COMPACT_ATOMS: atom_id res chain seq x y z
N MET A 1 6.99 -19.46 37.68
CA MET A 1 6.10 -19.44 36.50
C MET A 1 6.46 -18.19 35.73
N PRO A 2 7.18 -18.28 34.59
CA PRO A 2 7.49 -17.08 33.83
C PRO A 2 6.25 -16.60 33.09
N ASP A 3 6.05 -15.29 33.16
CA ASP A 3 4.97 -14.54 32.57
C ASP A 3 5.12 -14.57 31.04
N HIS A 4 4.24 -15.30 30.36
CA HIS A 4 4.13 -15.21 28.91
C HIS A 4 3.29 -13.97 28.59
N THR A 5 3.91 -12.80 28.68
CA THR A 5 3.41 -11.62 27.97
C THR A 5 3.67 -11.87 26.49
N SER A 6 2.83 -12.71 25.88
CA SER A 6 2.71 -12.83 24.44
C SER A 6 2.29 -11.46 23.94
N GLY A 7 3.28 -10.65 23.54
CA GLY A 7 3.02 -9.43 22.79
C GLY A 7 2.11 -9.82 21.64
N GLN A 8 0.86 -9.34 21.67
CA GLN A 8 -0.02 -9.55 20.54
C GLN A 8 0.71 -9.04 19.30
N PRO A 9 0.83 -9.83 18.22
CA PRO A 9 1.25 -9.27 16.97
C PRO A 9 0.19 -8.22 16.64
N MET A 10 0.56 -6.95 16.71
CA MET A 10 -0.37 -5.85 16.47
C MET A 10 -0.71 -5.83 14.98
N ILE A 11 -1.61 -6.73 14.57
CA ILE A 11 -2.23 -6.73 13.26
C ILE A 11 -3.51 -5.92 13.40
N GLY A 12 -3.48 -4.74 12.81
CA GLY A 12 -4.68 -3.98 12.53
C GLY A 12 -4.39 -2.49 12.45
N VAL A 13 -4.01 -2.02 11.27
CA VAL A 13 -4.54 -0.71 10.85
C VAL A 13 -6.06 -0.91 10.84
N SER A 14 -6.71 -0.60 11.97
CA SER A 14 -8.17 -0.63 12.06
C SER A 14 -8.77 0.45 11.16
N GLN A 15 -7.95 1.44 10.78
CA GLN A 15 -8.32 2.55 9.91
C GLN A 15 -7.14 2.96 9.03
N VAL A 16 -7.46 3.43 7.83
CA VAL A 16 -6.53 3.82 6.77
C VAL A 16 -7.02 5.16 6.26
N SER A 17 -6.15 6.16 6.19
CA SER A 17 -6.53 7.45 5.64
C SER A 17 -6.55 7.37 4.11
N VAL A 18 -7.73 7.52 3.52
CA VAL A 18 -7.95 7.50 2.07
C VAL A 18 -8.49 8.87 1.64
N ALA A 19 -7.98 9.40 0.52
CA ALA A 19 -8.53 10.62 -0.07
C ALA A 19 -9.99 10.36 -0.50
N VAL A 20 -10.87 11.32 -0.22
CA VAL A 20 -12.31 11.20 -0.54
C VAL A 20 -12.51 11.01 -2.04
N GLU A 21 -11.66 11.62 -2.87
CA GLU A 21 -11.68 11.53 -4.32
C GLU A 21 -11.44 10.10 -4.82
N GLU A 22 -10.55 9.35 -4.17
CA GLU A 22 -10.26 7.95 -4.54
C GLU A 22 -11.40 7.02 -4.14
N LEU A 23 -11.94 7.20 -2.93
CA LEU A 23 -13.11 6.42 -2.48
C LEU A 23 -14.31 6.70 -3.40
N ALA A 24 -14.54 7.98 -3.73
CA ALA A 24 -15.57 8.37 -4.69
C ALA A 24 -15.29 7.80 -6.10
N GLY A 25 -14.02 7.73 -6.51
CA GLY A 25 -13.61 7.09 -7.76
C GLY A 25 -13.96 5.60 -7.80
N LEU A 26 -13.64 4.87 -6.72
CA LEU A 26 -13.97 3.45 -6.59
C LEU A 26 -15.48 3.22 -6.59
N LEU A 27 -16.24 4.01 -5.81
CA LEU A 27 -17.70 3.92 -5.77
C LEU A 27 -18.33 4.16 -7.14
N ARG A 28 -17.87 5.18 -7.88
CA ARG A 28 -18.33 5.43 -9.26
C ARG A 28 -18.01 4.26 -10.19
N ALA A 29 -16.83 3.66 -10.05
CA ALA A 29 -16.42 2.53 -10.88
C ALA A 29 -17.25 1.26 -10.60
N VAL A 30 -17.55 0.97 -9.32
CA VAL A 30 -18.42 -0.15 -8.92
C VAL A 30 -19.85 0.05 -9.40
N ASN A 31 -20.39 1.27 -9.31
CA ASN A 31 -21.72 1.59 -9.81
C ASN A 31 -21.79 1.38 -11.33
N ARG A 32 -20.81 1.91 -12.09
CA ARG A 32 -20.75 1.68 -13.54
C ARG A 32 -20.61 0.21 -13.91
N LEU A 33 -19.81 -0.56 -13.16
CA LEU A 33 -19.69 -2.00 -13.38
C LEU A 33 -21.04 -2.71 -13.17
N THR A 34 -21.77 -2.34 -12.12
CA THR A 34 -23.08 -2.90 -11.79
C THR A 34 -24.11 -2.55 -12.86
N ASP A 35 -24.13 -1.30 -13.31
CA ASP A 35 -25.02 -0.83 -14.38
C ASP A 35 -24.71 -1.53 -15.72
N SER A 36 -23.44 -1.62 -16.10
CA SER A 36 -23.01 -2.30 -17.32
C SER A 36 -23.33 -3.79 -17.30
N TYR A 37 -23.18 -4.46 -16.16
CA TYR A 37 -23.56 -5.86 -15.99
C TYR A 37 -25.09 -6.05 -16.10
N ALA A 38 -25.88 -5.19 -15.47
CA ALA A 38 -27.34 -5.28 -15.45
C ALA A 38 -27.97 -5.15 -16.85
N VAL A 39 -27.36 -4.38 -17.74
CA VAL A 39 -27.87 -4.13 -19.10
C VAL A 39 -27.17 -4.99 -20.16
N GLY A 40 -26.23 -5.87 -19.77
CA GLY A 40 -25.49 -6.74 -20.70
C GLY A 40 -24.58 -5.98 -21.66
N SER A 41 -23.97 -4.89 -21.20
CA SER A 41 -23.12 -4.00 -22.00
C SER A 41 -21.75 -4.61 -22.28
N ASP A 42 -21.25 -4.42 -23.51
CA ASP A 42 -19.86 -4.76 -23.90
C ASP A 42 -18.81 -3.87 -23.20
N ASP A 43 -19.22 -2.76 -22.57
CA ASP A 43 -18.34 -1.80 -21.87
C ASP A 43 -17.96 -2.22 -20.43
N LEU A 44 -18.21 -3.48 -20.08
CA LEU A 44 -17.84 -4.03 -18.78
C LEU A 44 -16.32 -3.96 -18.54
N GLY A 45 -15.53 -4.10 -19.62
CA GLY A 45 -14.08 -4.11 -19.56
C GLY A 45 -13.46 -2.80 -19.05
N GLU A 46 -14.01 -1.64 -19.42
CA GLU A 46 -13.51 -0.35 -18.94
C GLU A 46 -13.81 -0.17 -17.45
N SER A 47 -15.02 -0.53 -17.02
CA SER A 47 -15.43 -0.45 -15.62
C SER A 47 -14.58 -1.36 -14.72
N VAL A 48 -14.28 -2.59 -15.17
CA VAL A 48 -13.36 -3.50 -14.44
C VAL A 48 -11.97 -2.90 -14.32
N ARG A 49 -11.40 -2.35 -15.40
CA ARG A 49 -10.07 -1.71 -15.36
C ARG A 49 -10.03 -0.55 -14.38
N GLN A 50 -11.09 0.26 -14.33
CA GLN A 50 -11.18 1.37 -13.39
C GLN A 50 -11.24 0.90 -11.93
N VAL A 51 -12.03 -0.13 -11.62
CA VAL A 51 -12.10 -0.73 -10.28
C VAL A 51 -10.74 -1.31 -9.87
N GLN A 52 -10.07 -2.04 -10.77
CA GLN A 52 -8.73 -2.59 -10.52
C GLN A 52 -7.71 -1.49 -10.23
N SER A 53 -7.71 -0.39 -11.00
CA SER A 53 -6.84 0.76 -10.79
C SER A 53 -7.07 1.42 -9.42
N SER A 54 -8.33 1.73 -9.08
CA SER A 54 -8.67 2.36 -7.79
C SER A 54 -8.36 1.44 -6.60
N THR A 55 -8.62 0.14 -6.71
CA THR A 55 -8.31 -0.84 -5.67
C THR A 55 -6.79 -0.98 -5.48
N SER A 56 -6.03 -0.96 -6.57
CA SER A 56 -4.56 -1.02 -6.52
C SER A 56 -3.96 0.20 -5.82
N SER A 57 -4.47 1.41 -6.09
CA SER A 57 -4.05 2.62 -5.36
C SER A 57 -4.30 2.51 -3.87
N LEU A 58 -5.52 2.07 -3.50
CA LEU A 58 -5.91 1.89 -2.10
C LEU A 58 -5.02 0.86 -1.39
N ALA A 59 -4.80 -0.29 -2.02
CA ALA A 59 -3.92 -1.33 -1.51
C ALA A 59 -2.47 -0.83 -1.34
N GLY A 60 -1.97 -0.04 -2.29
CA GLY A 60 -0.64 0.56 -2.23
C GLY A 60 -0.46 1.52 -1.05
N ARG A 61 -1.46 2.38 -0.77
CA ARG A 61 -1.44 3.30 0.38
C ARG A 61 -1.51 2.56 1.71
N TRP A 62 -2.41 1.60 1.80
CA TRP A 62 -2.52 0.75 2.97
C TRP A 62 -1.20 0.02 3.25
N ALA A 63 -0.59 -0.57 2.22
CA ALA A 63 0.69 -1.26 2.32
C ALA A 63 1.79 -0.33 2.84
N THR A 64 1.89 0.89 2.30
CA THR A 64 2.83 1.91 2.79
C THR A 64 2.62 2.18 4.28
N GLU A 65 1.38 2.44 4.71
CA GLU A 65 1.09 2.76 6.11
C GLU A 65 1.44 1.62 7.07
N VAL A 66 1.12 0.38 6.69
CA VAL A 66 1.48 -0.80 7.47
C VAL A 66 3.00 -0.93 7.58
N LEU A 67 3.71 -0.84 6.46
CA LEU A 67 5.16 -0.99 6.41
C LEU A 67 5.88 0.10 7.21
N GLU A 68 5.40 1.35 7.13
CA GLU A 68 5.92 2.46 7.94
C GLU A 68 5.79 2.17 9.45
N ARG A 69 4.61 1.74 9.90
CA ARG A 69 4.37 1.43 11.33
C ARG A 69 5.21 0.26 11.83
N ASN A 70 5.33 -0.81 11.04
CA ASN A 70 6.19 -1.94 11.38
C ASN A 70 7.66 -1.51 11.51
N ARG A 71 8.14 -0.69 10.56
CA ARG A 71 9.52 -0.20 10.60
C ARG A 71 9.79 0.78 11.74
N ILE A 72 8.83 1.64 12.08
CA ILE A 72 8.95 2.56 13.24
C ILE A 72 8.98 1.78 14.56
N SER A 73 8.13 0.76 14.70
CA SER A 73 8.06 -0.08 15.90
C SER A 73 9.17 -1.14 15.98
N ASN A 74 10.05 -1.23 14.97
CA ASN A 74 11.06 -2.28 14.83
C ASN A 74 10.48 -3.70 14.94
N THR A 75 9.23 -3.89 14.50
CA THR A 75 8.57 -5.19 14.44
C THR A 75 8.79 -5.80 13.07
N GLU A 76 9.10 -7.11 13.00
CA GLU A 76 9.16 -7.82 11.74
C GLU A 76 7.83 -7.73 10.99
N VAL A 77 7.88 -7.53 9.68
CA VAL A 77 6.69 -7.50 8.82
C VAL A 77 6.00 -8.88 8.89
N PRO A 78 4.75 -8.98 9.39
CA PRO A 78 4.06 -10.26 9.49
C PRO A 78 4.00 -11.01 8.15
N ALA A 79 4.21 -12.33 8.16
CA ALA A 79 4.21 -13.17 6.95
C ALA A 79 2.92 -13.07 6.11
N VAL A 80 1.79 -12.74 6.74
CA VAL A 80 0.51 -12.49 6.04
C VAL A 80 0.57 -11.27 5.11
N LEU A 81 1.39 -10.27 5.45
CA LEU A 81 1.61 -9.11 4.58
C LEU A 81 2.50 -9.45 3.39
N GLU A 82 3.48 -10.33 3.57
CA GLU A 82 4.26 -10.84 2.44
C GLU A 82 3.37 -11.63 1.46
N LEU A 83 2.42 -12.42 1.97
CA LEU A 83 1.45 -13.12 1.13
C LEU A 83 0.51 -12.16 0.38
N ALA A 84 0.03 -11.10 1.06
CA ALA A 84 -0.94 -10.17 0.49
C ALA A 84 -0.29 -9.11 -0.44
N PHE A 85 0.95 -8.70 -0.16
CA PHE A 85 1.61 -7.57 -0.84
C PHE A 85 2.87 -7.94 -1.60
N GLY A 86 3.36 -9.18 -1.50
CA GLY A 86 4.57 -9.61 -2.19
C GLY A 86 4.54 -9.28 -3.68
N HIS A 87 3.41 -9.54 -4.35
CA HIS A 87 3.23 -9.20 -5.76
C HIS A 87 3.33 -7.68 -6.07
N LEU A 88 2.89 -6.80 -5.16
CA LEU A 88 3.05 -5.34 -5.32
C LEU A 88 4.48 -4.87 -5.05
N LEU A 89 5.19 -5.56 -4.14
CA LEU A 89 6.57 -5.26 -3.79
C LEU A 89 7.55 -5.79 -4.84
N ASP A 90 7.23 -6.92 -5.46
CA ASP A 90 8.07 -7.59 -6.45
C ASP A 90 7.75 -7.13 -7.90
N ALA A 91 6.64 -6.40 -8.10
CA ALA A 91 6.25 -5.86 -9.41
C ALA A 91 7.37 -5.00 -10.04
N PRO A 92 7.71 -5.17 -11.33
CA PRO A 92 8.72 -4.36 -12.01
C PRO A 92 8.45 -2.86 -11.86
N THR A 93 9.52 -2.10 -11.64
CA THR A 93 9.48 -0.63 -11.57
C THR A 93 9.66 0.03 -12.94
N ASP A 94 10.12 -0.73 -13.94
CA ASP A 94 10.40 -0.22 -15.29
C ASP A 94 9.14 0.34 -15.95
N GLY A 95 9.27 1.51 -16.57
CA GLY A 95 8.14 2.20 -17.22
C GLY A 95 7.10 2.81 -16.26
N THR A 96 7.33 2.75 -14.94
CA THR A 96 6.46 3.44 -13.97
C THR A 96 6.81 4.93 -13.95
N ALA A 97 5.82 5.80 -14.15
CA ALA A 97 5.99 7.25 -14.06
C ALA A 97 5.98 7.74 -12.61
N GLU A 98 6.59 8.91 -12.36
CA GLU A 98 6.44 9.62 -11.08
C GLU A 98 4.99 10.13 -10.90
N PRO A 99 4.47 10.20 -9.65
CA PRO A 99 5.14 9.90 -8.38
C PRO A 99 5.10 8.41 -7.96
N GLU A 100 4.44 7.55 -8.74
CA GLU A 100 4.20 6.16 -8.36
C GLU A 100 5.48 5.33 -8.28
N LEU A 101 6.47 5.64 -9.13
CA LEU A 101 7.80 5.04 -9.07
C LEU A 101 8.44 5.24 -7.69
N THR A 102 8.45 6.48 -7.20
CA THR A 102 8.97 6.82 -5.86
C THR A 102 8.24 6.05 -4.76
N GLU A 103 6.90 5.95 -4.81
CA GLU A 103 6.13 5.22 -3.79
C GLU A 103 6.43 3.70 -3.80
N ARG A 104 6.62 3.09 -4.98
CA ARG A 104 7.02 1.68 -5.09
C ARG A 104 8.40 1.42 -4.50
N LEU A 105 9.38 2.26 -4.83
CA LEU A 105 10.73 2.19 -4.29
C LEU A 105 10.74 2.38 -2.78
N TYR A 106 9.91 3.31 -2.27
CA TYR A 106 9.77 3.52 -0.84
C TYR A 106 9.19 2.30 -0.12
N ARG A 107 8.13 1.67 -0.65
CA ARG A 107 7.56 0.43 -0.09
C ARG A 107 8.57 -0.72 -0.07
N ARG A 108 9.34 -0.90 -1.15
CA ARG A 108 10.43 -1.88 -1.22
C ARG A 108 11.48 -1.62 -0.14
N TRP A 109 11.93 -0.37 -0.03
CA TRP A 109 12.86 0.05 1.02
C TRP A 109 12.32 -0.27 2.42
N LEU A 110 11.06 0.07 2.72
CA LEU A 110 10.43 -0.20 4.01
C LEU A 110 10.39 -1.71 4.35
N SER A 111 10.16 -2.56 3.35
CA SER A 111 10.18 -4.02 3.50
C SER A 111 11.59 -4.65 3.58
N GLY A 112 12.65 -3.85 3.42
CA GLY A 112 14.03 -4.33 3.44
C GLY A 112 14.56 -4.81 2.07
N ARG A 113 13.74 -4.74 1.01
CA ARG A 113 14.14 -5.00 -0.39
C ARG A 113 14.86 -3.78 -0.96
N VAL A 114 16.13 -3.59 -0.61
CA VAL A 114 16.90 -2.35 -0.90
C VAL A 114 17.64 -2.34 -2.26
N ALA A 115 17.47 -3.36 -3.10
CA ALA A 115 18.16 -3.44 -4.37
C ALA A 115 17.79 -2.29 -5.32
N GLY A 116 18.79 -1.63 -5.91
CA GLY A 116 18.60 -0.58 -6.91
C GLY A 116 18.27 0.81 -6.37
N LEU A 117 18.43 1.05 -5.06
CA LEU A 117 18.25 2.37 -4.45
C LEU A 117 19.56 3.15 -4.38
N THR A 118 19.51 4.44 -4.71
CA THR A 118 20.64 5.34 -4.50
C THR A 118 20.74 5.76 -3.02
N GLU A 119 21.91 6.27 -2.62
CA GLU A 119 22.10 6.83 -1.29
C GLU A 119 21.17 8.03 -1.03
N GLU A 120 20.95 8.86 -2.05
CA GLU A 120 20.05 10.01 -1.98
C GLU A 120 18.60 9.57 -1.73
N GLN A 121 18.12 8.54 -2.45
CA GLN A 121 16.79 7.96 -2.22
C GLN A 121 16.66 7.40 -0.81
N THR A 122 17.69 6.69 -0.34
CA THR A 122 17.71 6.11 1.01
C THR A 122 17.67 7.19 2.09
N ALA A 123 18.41 8.29 1.91
CA ALA A 123 18.39 9.44 2.81
C ALA A 123 17.02 10.13 2.84
N ALA A 124 16.43 10.36 1.67
CA ALA A 124 15.10 10.96 1.53
C ALA A 124 14.01 10.11 2.20
N PHE A 125 14.04 8.78 1.98
CA PHE A 125 13.11 7.84 2.60
C PHE A 125 13.26 7.77 4.12
N THR A 126 14.50 7.79 4.61
CA THR A 126 14.79 7.86 6.04
C THR A 126 14.22 9.14 6.66
N GLN A 127 14.40 10.29 5.99
CA GLN A 127 13.85 11.56 6.47
C GLN A 127 12.31 11.58 6.44
N ARG A 128 11.67 11.01 5.41
CA ARG A 128 10.22 10.83 5.34
C ARG A 128 9.70 9.99 6.52
N LEU A 129 10.32 8.83 6.77
CA LEU A 129 9.92 7.95 7.87
C LEU A 129 10.08 8.62 9.24
N ARG A 130 11.18 9.36 9.46
CA ARG A 130 11.38 10.12 10.71
C ARG A 130 10.30 11.18 10.92
N ARG A 131 9.92 11.92 9.87
CA ARG A 131 8.81 12.87 9.95
C ARG A 131 7.52 12.17 10.34
N ARG A 132 7.20 11.02 9.75
CA ARG A 132 6.01 10.22 10.09
C ARG A 132 6.00 9.76 11.55
N ALA A 133 7.13 9.26 12.04
CA ALA A 133 7.27 8.83 13.44
C ALA A 133 6.96 9.97 14.42
N ASN A 134 7.46 11.18 14.14
CA ASN A 134 7.22 12.36 14.99
C ASN A 134 5.76 12.85 15.01
N HIS A 135 4.93 12.49 14.01
CA HIS A 135 3.51 12.85 13.95
C HIS A 135 2.58 11.77 14.52
N THR A 136 3.11 10.58 14.82
CA THR A 136 2.32 9.43 15.32
C THR A 136 2.62 9.14 16.81
N GLY A 137 3.47 9.96 17.44
CA GLY A 137 3.80 9.92 18.86
C GLY A 137 2.88 10.78 19.72
#